data_AF-A0A497YD33-F1
#
_entry.id   AF-A0A497YD33-F1
#
_cell.length_a   1.000
_cell.length_b   1.000
_cell.length_c   1.000
_cell.angle_alpha   90.00
_cell.angle_beta   90.00
_cell.angle_gamma   90.00
#
_symmetry.space_group_name_H-M   'P 1'
#
loop_
_entity.id
_entity.type
_entity.pdbx_description
1 polymer ?
#
loop_
_entity_poly.entity_id
_entity_poly.type
_entity_poly.pdbx_seq_one_letter_code
_entity_poly.pdbx_strand_id
1 'polypeptide(L)'
;MNIYYINQELKYAREDFESFVNSFQNKVNFNPLDPESYKYWNTFIDHVCNSFNKVENLNKTSKGEFRKVVGEAINLKRTDPLLLYVRECRNAYQHSNQEMCTMEIISNIPVDTFELTRLDTDENGNEYPVETTTHNLYPSAILLKTVVNRGVAYIPPGYHLGNRLKKYRDPIEVGLLTIKYYEGLYNQLENL
;
A
#
# COMPACT_ATOMS: atom_id res chain seq x y z
N MET A 1 25.35 13.71 11.75
CA MET A 1 25.41 12.88 10.53
C MET A 1 24.44 13.47 9.50
N ASN A 2 24.76 13.52 8.19
CA ASN A 2 23.82 14.11 7.22
C ASN A 2 22.80 13.05 6.77
N ILE A 3 21.57 13.14 7.29
CA ILE A 3 20.45 12.27 6.89
C ILE A 3 19.44 12.95 5.96
N TYR A 4 19.79 14.11 5.38
CA TYR A 4 18.92 14.88 4.47
C TYR A 4 18.32 14.02 3.36
N TYR A 5 19.15 13.25 2.65
CA TYR A 5 18.70 12.39 1.55
C TYR A 5 17.86 11.18 2.00
N ILE A 6 17.89 10.82 3.29
CA ILE A 6 17.03 9.79 3.88
C ILE A 6 15.65 10.39 4.12
N ASN A 7 15.58 11.55 4.78
CA ASN A 7 14.32 12.26 5.03
C ASN A 7 13.64 12.70 3.75
N GLN A 8 14.41 13.09 2.73
CA GLN A 8 13.85 13.44 1.43
C GLN A 8 13.13 12.25 0.77
N GLU A 9 13.67 11.03 0.86
CA GLU A 9 12.97 9.83 0.37
C GLU A 9 11.72 9.52 1.19
N LEU A 10 11.78 9.68 2.51
CA LEU A 10 10.62 9.46 3.36
C LEU A 10 9.52 10.49 3.10
N LYS A 11 9.91 11.72 2.75
CA LYS A 11 8.97 12.76 2.28
C LYS A 11 8.29 12.33 0.99
N TYR A 12 9.03 11.84 -0.01
CA TYR A 12 8.41 11.33 -1.25
C TYR A 12 7.48 10.14 -0.98
N ALA A 13 7.88 9.22 -0.11
CA ALA A 13 7.01 8.14 0.33
C ALA A 13 5.68 8.66 0.92
N ARG A 14 5.73 9.70 1.76
CA ARG A 14 4.54 10.32 2.35
C ARG A 14 3.64 10.95 1.27
N GLU A 15 4.21 11.70 0.33
CA GLU A 15 3.46 12.32 -0.77
C GLU A 15 2.75 11.27 -1.65
N ASP A 16 3.43 10.16 -1.94
CA ASP A 16 2.84 9.03 -2.68
C ASP A 16 1.77 8.31 -1.86
N PHE A 17 1.98 8.11 -0.56
CA PHE A 17 0.96 7.52 0.31
C PHE A 17 -0.28 8.40 0.44
N GLU A 18 -0.11 9.71 0.53
CA GLU A 18 -1.22 10.67 0.52
C GLU A 18 -1.96 10.64 -0.83
N SER A 19 -1.23 10.56 -1.94
CA SER A 19 -1.82 10.40 -3.28
C SER A 19 -2.61 9.10 -3.41
N PHE A 20 -2.07 8.00 -2.88
CA PHE A 20 -2.76 6.72 -2.78
C PHE A 20 -4.05 6.86 -1.96
N VAL A 21 -4.01 7.43 -0.75
CA VAL A 21 -5.22 7.62 0.08
C VAL A 21 -6.26 8.50 -0.63
N ASN A 22 -5.82 9.57 -1.27
CA ASN A 22 -6.69 10.53 -1.97
C ASN A 22 -7.38 9.92 -3.18
N SER A 23 -6.72 8.98 -3.89
CA SER A 23 -7.33 8.32 -5.04
C SER A 23 -8.56 7.47 -4.67
N PHE A 24 -8.68 7.06 -3.41
CA PHE A 24 -9.85 6.33 -2.89
C PHE A 24 -10.89 7.21 -2.21
N GLN A 25 -10.50 8.39 -1.74
CA GLN A 25 -11.40 9.30 -1.02
C GLN A 25 -12.13 10.29 -1.94
N ASN A 26 -11.57 10.61 -3.12
CA ASN A 26 -12.22 11.46 -4.11
C ASN A 26 -13.29 10.69 -4.91
N LYS A 27 -14.47 10.57 -4.29
CA LYS A 27 -15.65 9.82 -4.78
C LYS A 27 -16.20 10.25 -6.14
N VAL A 28 -15.82 11.42 -6.67
CA VAL A 28 -16.44 11.97 -7.89
C VAL A 28 -15.99 11.24 -9.16
N ASN A 29 -14.79 10.65 -9.17
CA ASN A 29 -14.23 9.92 -10.31
C ASN A 29 -13.53 8.63 -9.87
N PHE A 30 -13.97 8.01 -8.78
CA PHE A 30 -13.33 6.79 -8.28
C PHE A 30 -13.47 5.67 -9.32
N ASN A 31 -12.36 5.33 -9.97
CA ASN A 31 -12.29 4.16 -10.83
C ASN A 31 -11.48 3.08 -10.08
N PRO A 32 -12.13 2.04 -9.53
CA PRO A 32 -11.49 0.86 -8.93
C PRO A 32 -10.40 0.20 -9.78
N LEU A 33 -10.54 0.38 -11.10
CA LEU A 33 -9.71 -0.21 -12.14
C LEU A 33 -8.65 0.76 -12.65
N ASP A 34 -8.54 1.97 -12.08
CA ASP A 34 -7.49 2.91 -12.44
C ASP A 34 -6.12 2.36 -12.03
N PRO A 35 -5.26 1.98 -12.99
CA PRO A 35 -3.93 1.47 -12.69
C PRO A 35 -3.03 2.52 -12.02
N GLU A 36 -3.32 3.82 -12.20
CA GLU A 36 -2.53 4.90 -11.57
C GLU A 36 -2.67 4.91 -10.05
N SER A 37 -3.86 4.57 -9.54
CA SER A 37 -4.09 4.44 -8.09
C SER A 37 -3.16 3.39 -7.44
N TYR A 38 -2.92 2.27 -8.11
CA TYR A 38 -2.02 1.21 -7.62
C TYR A 38 -0.53 1.60 -7.73
N LYS A 39 -0.20 2.48 -8.68
CA LYS A 39 1.17 2.99 -8.86
C LYS A 39 1.65 3.72 -7.62
N TYR A 40 0.81 4.58 -7.02
CA TYR A 40 1.17 5.34 -5.81
C TYR A 40 1.51 4.43 -4.61
N TRP A 41 0.84 3.28 -4.47
CA TRP A 41 1.19 2.31 -3.43
C TRP A 41 2.58 1.70 -3.65
N ASN A 42 2.89 1.33 -4.89
CA ASN A 42 4.16 0.71 -5.23
C ASN A 42 5.31 1.72 -5.07
N THR A 43 5.13 2.96 -5.53
CA THR A 43 6.14 4.02 -5.39
C THR A 43 6.34 4.42 -3.93
N PHE A 44 5.27 4.48 -3.14
CA PHE A 44 5.35 4.61 -1.67
C PHE A 44 6.27 3.55 -1.06
N ILE A 45 6.02 2.27 -1.34
CA ILE A 45 6.82 1.15 -0.82
C ILE A 45 8.29 1.26 -1.26
N ASP A 46 8.52 1.64 -2.53
CA ASP A 46 9.86 1.82 -3.07
C ASP A 46 10.62 2.93 -2.34
N HIS A 47 10.02 4.11 -2.17
CA HIS A 47 10.63 5.24 -1.47
C HIS A 47 10.92 4.92 0.00
N VAL A 48 9.98 4.27 0.70
CA VAL A 48 10.21 3.82 2.09
C VAL A 48 11.43 2.91 2.17
N CYS A 49 11.49 1.88 1.34
CA CYS A 49 12.61 0.94 1.39
C CYS A 49 13.92 1.58 0.94
N ASN A 50 13.88 2.47 -0.05
CA ASN A 50 15.06 3.21 -0.51
C ASN A 50 15.59 4.13 0.59
N SER A 51 14.72 4.79 1.35
CA SER A 51 15.10 5.59 2.51
C SER A 51 15.89 4.75 3.54
N PHE A 52 15.43 3.52 3.82
CA PHE A 52 16.11 2.64 4.76
C PHE A 52 17.40 2.06 4.19
N ASN A 53 17.45 1.72 2.91
CA ASN A 53 18.69 1.27 2.25
C ASN A 53 19.81 2.32 2.38
N LYS A 54 19.46 3.63 2.34
CA LYS A 54 20.43 4.72 2.59
C LYS A 54 20.93 4.69 4.04
N VAL A 55 20.06 4.43 5.03
CA VAL A 55 20.46 4.24 6.44
C VAL A 55 21.39 3.04 6.60
N GLU A 56 21.07 1.90 5.98
CA GLU A 56 21.93 0.71 6.01
C GLU A 56 23.31 0.98 5.40
N ASN A 57 23.39 1.81 4.37
CA ASN A 57 24.65 2.23 3.78
C ASN A 57 25.47 3.13 4.72
N LEU A 58 24.84 4.11 5.39
CA LEU A 58 25.51 4.93 6.40
C LEU A 58 26.02 4.09 7.58
N ASN A 59 25.29 3.04 7.95
CA ASN A 59 25.65 2.16 9.06
C ASN A 59 27.03 1.49 8.86
N LYS A 60 27.44 1.22 7.61
CA LYS A 60 28.71 0.55 7.29
C LYS A 60 29.94 1.30 7.80
N THR A 61 29.88 2.63 7.85
CA THR A 61 30.97 3.50 8.31
C THR A 61 30.74 4.06 9.71
N SER A 62 29.54 3.88 10.26
CA SER A 62 29.14 4.41 11.56
C SER A 62 29.62 3.53 12.73
N LYS A 63 29.71 4.13 13.92
CA LYS A 63 30.15 3.46 15.16
C LYS A 63 29.26 3.91 16.33
N GLY A 64 29.42 3.24 17.48
CA GLY A 64 28.72 3.61 18.71
C GLY A 64 27.20 3.42 18.61
N GLU A 65 26.45 4.33 19.22
CA GLU A 65 25.00 4.20 19.39
C GLU A 65 24.26 4.15 18.05
N PHE A 66 24.70 4.93 17.04
CA PHE A 66 24.09 4.90 15.71
C PHE A 66 24.08 3.47 15.14
N ARG A 67 25.23 2.78 15.22
CA ARG A 67 25.36 1.43 14.67
C ARG A 67 24.49 0.41 15.41
N LYS A 68 24.32 0.60 16.72
CA LYS A 68 23.45 -0.23 17.55
C LYS A 68 21.99 -0.04 17.16
N VAL A 69 21.50 1.19 17.11
CA VAL A 69 20.11 1.52 16.75
C VAL A 69 19.77 1.00 15.35
N VAL A 70 20.63 1.23 14.35
CA VAL A 70 20.40 0.70 13.00
C VAL A 70 20.45 -0.83 12.98
N GLY A 71 21.33 -1.46 13.75
CA GLY A 71 21.38 -2.93 13.88
C GLY A 71 20.06 -3.52 14.40
N GLU A 72 19.47 -2.88 15.42
CA GLU A 72 18.15 -3.25 15.95
C GLU A 72 17.05 -3.07 14.90
N ALA A 73 17.07 -1.95 14.16
CA ALA A 73 16.12 -1.69 13.07
C ALA A 73 16.22 -2.72 11.93
N ILE A 74 17.44 -3.12 11.55
CA ILE A 74 17.67 -4.19 10.56
C ILE A 74 17.06 -5.51 11.05
N ASN A 75 17.22 -5.84 12.33
CA ASN A 75 16.63 -7.04 12.90
C ASN A 75 15.09 -6.96 12.91
N LEU A 76 14.51 -5.82 13.30
CA LEU A 76 13.07 -5.60 13.23
C LEU A 76 12.53 -5.75 11.81
N LYS A 77 13.19 -5.18 10.81
CA LYS A 77 12.81 -5.35 9.39
C LYS A 77 12.80 -6.82 8.91
N ARG A 78 13.44 -7.73 9.65
CA ARG A 78 13.45 -9.17 9.36
C ARG A 78 12.45 -9.97 10.17
N THR A 79 11.98 -9.45 11.30
CA THR A 79 11.23 -10.21 12.31
C THR A 79 9.86 -9.63 12.60
N ASP A 80 9.70 -8.32 12.49
CA ASP A 80 8.41 -7.65 12.60
C ASP A 80 7.55 -7.98 11.36
N PRO A 81 6.31 -8.51 11.55
CA PRO A 81 5.48 -8.93 10.43
C PRO A 81 5.18 -7.81 9.43
N LEU A 82 4.94 -6.58 9.90
CA LEU A 82 4.60 -5.46 9.03
C LEU A 82 5.82 -5.00 8.22
N LEU A 83 6.96 -4.78 8.88
CA LEU A 83 8.17 -4.33 8.19
C LEU A 83 8.73 -5.40 7.23
N LEU A 84 8.63 -6.67 7.63
CA LEU A 84 8.95 -7.80 6.76
C LEU A 84 8.06 -7.80 5.52
N TYR A 85 6.75 -7.71 5.69
CA TYR A 85 5.80 -7.70 4.58
C TYR A 85 6.09 -6.54 3.61
N VAL A 86 6.27 -5.30 4.10
CA VAL A 86 6.60 -4.14 3.26
C VAL A 86 7.88 -4.35 2.45
N ARG A 87 8.93 -4.90 3.08
CA ARG A 87 10.18 -5.23 2.38
C ARG A 87 9.95 -6.24 1.26
N GLU A 88 9.16 -7.27 1.53
CA GLU A 88 8.90 -8.34 0.55
C GLU A 88 7.95 -7.90 -0.57
N CYS A 89 7.02 -6.97 -0.30
CA CYS A 89 6.24 -6.30 -1.34
C CYS A 89 7.16 -5.61 -2.35
N ARG A 90 8.14 -4.83 -1.89
CA ARG A 90 9.12 -4.21 -2.79
C ARG A 90 9.85 -5.24 -3.64
N ASN A 91 10.35 -6.30 -3.01
CA ASN A 91 11.09 -7.34 -3.72
C ASN A 91 10.22 -8.03 -4.78
N ALA A 92 8.97 -8.36 -4.43
CA ALA A 92 8.02 -8.99 -5.35
C ALA A 92 7.60 -8.05 -6.49
N TYR A 93 7.46 -6.74 -6.22
CA TYR A 93 7.20 -5.73 -7.26
C TYR A 93 8.39 -5.62 -8.21
N GLN A 94 9.60 -5.38 -7.69
CA GLN A 94 10.79 -5.14 -8.51
C GLN A 94 11.25 -6.36 -9.32
N HIS A 95 11.02 -7.58 -8.83
CA HIS A 95 11.51 -8.80 -9.46
C HIS A 95 10.44 -9.63 -10.16
N SER A 96 9.17 -9.38 -9.89
CA SER A 96 8.08 -10.21 -10.42
C SER A 96 6.86 -9.40 -10.86
N ASN A 97 6.92 -8.06 -10.81
CA ASN A 97 5.83 -7.15 -11.18
C ASN A 97 4.47 -7.55 -10.60
N GLN A 98 4.47 -8.10 -9.38
CA GLN A 98 3.24 -8.52 -8.72
C GLN A 98 2.42 -7.30 -8.30
N GLU A 99 1.10 -7.42 -8.37
CA GLU A 99 0.20 -6.46 -7.76
C GLU A 99 0.09 -6.73 -6.25
N MET A 100 0.17 -5.67 -5.45
CA MET A 100 0.17 -5.76 -3.98
C MET A 100 -1.21 -5.57 -3.36
N CYS A 101 -2.14 -4.98 -4.10
CA CYS A 101 -3.47 -4.65 -3.67
C CYS A 101 -4.50 -5.22 -4.67
N THR A 102 -5.70 -5.47 -4.19
CA THR A 102 -6.84 -5.88 -5.02
C THR A 102 -8.11 -5.27 -4.44
N MET A 103 -9.10 -5.00 -5.29
CA MET A 103 -10.45 -4.74 -4.81
C MET A 103 -11.18 -6.05 -4.54
N GLU A 104 -11.77 -6.18 -3.36
CA GLU A 104 -12.57 -7.33 -2.95
C GLU A 104 -13.91 -6.87 -2.38
N ILE A 105 -14.97 -7.65 -2.61
CA ILE A 105 -16.25 -7.47 -1.93
C ILE A 105 -16.06 -7.85 -0.46
N ILE A 106 -16.40 -6.95 0.45
CA ILE A 106 -16.21 -7.14 1.89
C ILE A 106 -17.47 -7.56 2.63
N SER A 107 -18.63 -7.48 1.97
CA SER A 107 -19.90 -7.98 2.48
C SER A 107 -20.80 -8.42 1.33
N ASN A 108 -21.46 -9.55 1.50
CA ASN A 108 -22.49 -10.03 0.57
C ASN A 108 -23.85 -9.39 0.82
N ILE A 109 -23.94 -8.41 1.72
CA ILE A 109 -25.15 -7.61 1.94
C ILE A 109 -25.12 -6.47 0.93
N PRO A 110 -26.09 -6.39 0.00
CA PRO A 110 -26.16 -5.30 -0.96
C PRO A 110 -26.43 -3.98 -0.23
N VAL A 111 -25.75 -2.94 -0.68
CA VAL A 111 -25.90 -1.58 -0.13
C VAL A 111 -26.74 -0.68 -1.03
N ASP A 112 -26.87 -1.03 -2.30
CA ASP A 112 -27.63 -0.29 -3.31
C ASP A 112 -27.92 -1.19 -4.52
N THR A 113 -28.59 -0.66 -5.53
CA THR A 113 -28.85 -1.33 -6.81
C THR A 113 -28.61 -0.36 -7.98
N PHE A 114 -28.24 -0.90 -9.14
CA PHE A 114 -28.19 -0.13 -10.38
C PHE A 114 -28.94 -0.86 -11.49
N GLU A 115 -29.45 -0.08 -12.46
CA GLU A 115 -30.18 -0.61 -13.60
C GLU A 115 -29.29 -0.56 -14.86
N LEU A 116 -29.26 -1.69 -15.58
CA LEU A 116 -28.68 -1.78 -16.91
C LEU A 116 -29.80 -1.96 -17.91
N THR A 117 -29.94 -0.96 -18.79
CA THR A 117 -30.92 -0.97 -19.86
C THR A 117 -30.24 -1.29 -21.18
N ARG A 118 -30.66 -2.39 -21.82
CA ARG A 118 -30.26 -2.73 -23.18
C ARG A 118 -31.12 -1.94 -24.15
N LEU A 119 -30.47 -1.20 -25.04
CA LEU A 119 -31.12 -0.48 -26.13
C LEU A 119 -31.07 -1.30 -27.42
N ASP A 120 -32.08 -1.13 -28.27
CA ASP A 120 -32.11 -1.58 -29.66
C ASP A 120 -32.46 -0.40 -30.57
N THR A 121 -32.32 -0.55 -31.88
CA THR A 121 -32.49 0.53 -32.85
C THR A 121 -33.64 0.22 -33.80
N ASP A 122 -34.57 1.17 -33.97
CA ASP A 122 -35.68 1.02 -34.90
C ASP A 122 -35.26 1.20 -36.38
N GLU A 123 -36.17 0.96 -37.31
CA GLU A 123 -35.93 1.11 -38.76
C GLU A 123 -35.56 2.55 -39.17
N ASN A 124 -35.80 3.54 -38.32
CA ASN A 124 -35.47 4.95 -38.53
C ASN A 124 -34.17 5.37 -37.83
N GLY A 125 -33.47 4.46 -37.15
CA GLY A 125 -32.24 4.74 -36.43
C GLY A 125 -32.41 5.26 -35.00
N ASN A 126 -33.62 5.22 -34.42
CA ASN A 126 -33.86 5.67 -33.05
C ASN A 126 -33.60 4.54 -32.05
N GLU A 127 -32.86 4.85 -30.98
CA GLU A 127 -32.63 3.92 -29.88
C GLU A 127 -33.85 3.83 -28.95
N TYR A 128 -34.23 2.63 -28.54
CA TYR A 128 -35.31 2.38 -27.59
C TYR A 128 -34.94 1.25 -26.60
N PRO A 129 -35.41 1.30 -25.35
CA PRO A 129 -35.11 0.28 -24.36
C PRO A 129 -35.87 -1.02 -24.64
N VAL A 130 -35.17 -2.15 -24.62
CA VAL A 130 -35.75 -3.49 -24.85
C VAL A 130 -35.80 -4.31 -23.57
N GLU A 131 -34.84 -4.12 -22.68
CA GLU A 131 -34.72 -4.86 -21.44
C GLU A 131 -34.02 -4.01 -20.39
N THR A 132 -34.57 -3.96 -19.18
CA THR A 132 -33.91 -3.35 -18.02
C THR A 132 -33.69 -4.43 -16.98
N THR A 133 -32.43 -4.59 -16.56
CA THR A 133 -32.03 -5.54 -15.52
C THR A 133 -31.53 -4.77 -14.29
N THR A 134 -32.01 -5.15 -13.11
CA THR A 134 -31.54 -4.59 -11.84
C THR A 134 -30.44 -5.45 -11.26
N HIS A 135 -29.33 -4.81 -10.87
CA HIS A 135 -28.15 -5.47 -10.31
C HIS A 135 -27.85 -4.91 -8.93
N ASN A 136 -27.48 -5.80 -8.01
CA ASN A 136 -27.08 -5.43 -6.67
C ASN A 136 -25.67 -4.83 -6.65
N LEU A 137 -25.50 -3.73 -5.91
CA LEU A 137 -24.20 -3.17 -5.57
C LEU A 137 -23.78 -3.67 -4.19
N TYR A 138 -22.58 -4.26 -4.13
CA TYR A 138 -21.99 -4.76 -2.90
C TYR A 138 -20.88 -3.84 -2.43
N PRO A 139 -20.72 -3.65 -1.10
CA PRO A 139 -19.62 -2.87 -0.58
C PRO A 139 -18.30 -3.60 -0.87
N SER A 140 -17.35 -2.86 -1.44
CA SER A 140 -16.00 -3.32 -1.74
C SER A 140 -14.96 -2.49 -1.01
N ALA A 141 -13.78 -3.07 -0.82
CA ALA A 141 -12.61 -2.37 -0.30
C ALA A 141 -11.34 -2.85 -0.99
N ILE A 142 -10.32 -2.02 -0.94
CA ILE A 142 -8.98 -2.40 -1.41
C ILE A 142 -8.24 -3.08 -0.28
N LEU A 143 -7.76 -4.27 -0.56
CA LEU A 143 -7.08 -5.13 0.39
C LEU A 143 -5.70 -5.52 -0.12
N LEU A 144 -4.75 -5.64 0.79
CA LEU A 144 -3.43 -6.18 0.55
C LEU A 144 -3.51 -7.67 0.20
N LYS A 145 -2.73 -8.09 -0.80
CA LYS A 145 -2.63 -9.48 -1.25
C LYS A 145 -1.47 -10.21 -0.57
N THR A 146 -1.56 -11.53 -0.52
CA THR A 146 -0.36 -12.33 -0.25
C THR A 146 0.64 -12.14 -1.39
N VAL A 147 1.89 -11.84 -1.05
CA VAL A 147 2.98 -11.67 -2.03
C VAL A 147 3.88 -12.88 -2.01
N VAL A 148 4.34 -13.33 -3.17
CA VAL A 148 5.24 -14.48 -3.26
C VAL A 148 6.61 -14.00 -3.70
N ASN A 149 7.64 -14.18 -2.88
CA ASN A 149 9.01 -13.88 -3.27
C ASN A 149 9.89 -15.11 -3.10
N ARG A 150 10.57 -15.51 -4.18
CA ARG A 150 11.44 -16.70 -4.24
C ARG A 150 10.78 -17.97 -3.68
N GLY A 151 9.51 -18.19 -4.01
CA GLY A 151 8.73 -19.34 -3.57
C GLY A 151 8.20 -19.27 -2.13
N VAL A 152 8.50 -18.20 -1.39
CA VAL A 152 7.96 -17.96 -0.04
C VAL A 152 6.78 -17.01 -0.13
N ALA A 153 5.65 -17.40 0.44
CA ALA A 153 4.45 -16.58 0.55
C ALA A 153 4.50 -15.72 1.82
N TYR A 154 4.29 -14.41 1.65
CA TYR A 154 4.20 -13.43 2.73
C TYR A 154 2.77 -12.89 2.76
N ILE A 155 2.05 -13.25 3.80
CA ILE A 155 0.68 -12.79 4.02
C ILE A 155 0.67 -11.36 4.59
N PRO A 156 -0.38 -10.57 4.31
CA PRO A 156 -0.52 -9.24 4.91
C PRO A 156 -0.46 -9.29 6.44
N PRO A 157 0.13 -8.27 7.09
CA PRO A 157 0.41 -8.31 8.51
C PRO A 157 -0.85 -8.18 9.36
N GLY A 158 -0.92 -8.96 10.44
CA GLY A 158 -1.91 -8.78 11.51
C GLY A 158 -1.36 -8.04 12.74
N TYR A 159 -0.04 -7.84 12.79
CA TYR A 159 0.67 -7.25 13.93
C TYR A 159 1.81 -6.33 13.49
N HIS A 160 2.12 -5.35 14.33
CA HIS A 160 3.30 -4.50 14.23
C HIS A 160 3.81 -4.14 15.63
N LEU A 161 5.09 -4.39 15.90
CA LEU A 161 5.74 -4.17 17.20
C LEU A 161 4.95 -4.78 18.37
N GLY A 162 4.44 -5.99 18.18
CA GLY A 162 3.65 -6.72 19.18
C GLY A 162 2.17 -6.29 19.30
N ASN A 163 1.76 -5.21 18.62
CA ASN A 163 0.39 -4.72 18.66
C ASN A 163 -0.42 -5.22 17.46
N ARG A 164 -1.67 -5.65 17.69
CA ARG A 164 -2.58 -6.09 16.62
C ARG A 164 -3.04 -4.88 15.79
N LEU A 165 -3.08 -5.05 14.47
CA LEU A 165 -3.69 -4.07 13.55
C LEU A 165 -5.21 -4.02 13.76
N LYS A 166 -5.80 -2.84 13.59
CA LYS A 166 -7.24 -2.61 13.74
C LYS A 166 -8.04 -3.21 12.59
N LYS A 167 -7.49 -3.16 11.38
CA LYS A 167 -8.11 -3.62 10.14
C LYS A 167 -7.18 -4.62 9.46
N TYR A 168 -7.72 -5.81 9.21
CA TYR A 168 -6.98 -6.87 8.53
C TYR A 168 -6.83 -6.55 7.04
N ARG A 169 -5.61 -6.70 6.49
CA ARG A 169 -5.27 -6.44 5.07
C ARG A 169 -5.51 -5.00 4.59
N ASP A 170 -5.70 -4.03 5.48
CA ASP A 170 -5.97 -2.64 5.09
C ASP A 170 -4.66 -1.92 4.70
N PRO A 171 -4.51 -1.51 3.43
CA PRO A 171 -3.28 -0.86 2.97
C PRO A 171 -3.03 0.49 3.65
N ILE A 172 -4.10 1.21 4.02
CA ILE A 172 -4.00 2.53 4.65
C ILE A 172 -3.38 2.39 6.06
N GLU A 173 -3.87 1.45 6.87
CA GLU A 173 -3.30 1.19 8.19
C GLU A 173 -1.84 0.74 8.11
N VAL A 174 -1.53 -0.17 7.18
CA VAL A 174 -0.14 -0.63 6.97
C VAL A 174 0.76 0.53 6.55
N GLY A 175 0.34 1.38 5.62
CA GLY A 175 1.11 2.54 5.19
C GLY A 175 1.36 3.55 6.30
N LEU A 176 0.33 3.87 7.09
CA LEU A 176 0.44 4.78 8.25
C LEU A 176 1.43 4.26 9.31
N LEU A 177 1.32 2.97 9.67
CA LEU A 177 2.23 2.36 10.64
C LEU A 177 3.66 2.30 10.12
N THR A 178 3.84 2.03 8.82
CA THR A 178 5.15 2.04 8.16
C THR A 178 5.80 3.42 8.24
N ILE A 179 5.10 4.48 7.82
CA ILE A 179 5.61 5.86 7.89
C ILE A 179 5.97 6.21 9.33
N LYS A 180 5.05 5.96 10.28
CA LYS A 180 5.26 6.26 11.69
C LYS A 180 6.52 5.58 12.24
N TYR A 181 6.77 4.33 11.88
CA TYR A 181 7.97 3.61 12.29
C TYR A 181 9.25 4.29 11.76
N TYR A 182 9.32 4.53 10.44
CA TYR A 182 10.52 5.12 9.84
C TYR A 182 10.76 6.56 10.28
N GLU A 183 9.72 7.36 10.48
CA GLU A 183 9.85 8.71 11.06
C GLU A 183 10.40 8.66 12.47
N GLY A 184 9.86 7.78 13.32
CA GLY A 184 10.38 7.58 14.67
C GLY A 184 11.86 7.17 14.68
N LEU A 185 12.21 6.23 13.81
CA LEU A 185 13.59 5.78 13.65
C LEU A 185 14.51 6.92 13.19
N TYR A 186 14.14 7.66 12.15
CA TYR A 186 15.01 8.70 11.59
C TYR A 186 15.16 9.88 12.54
N ASN A 187 14.08 10.29 13.21
CA ASN A 187 14.15 11.28 14.29
C ASN A 187 15.10 10.83 15.40
N GLN A 188 15.07 9.54 15.79
CA GLN A 188 16.01 9.02 16.77
C GLN A 188 17.46 9.11 16.28
N LEU A 189 17.72 8.71 15.04
CA LEU A 189 19.07 8.75 14.45
C LEU A 189 19.61 10.17 14.25
N GLU A 190 18.73 11.14 14.00
CA GLU A 190 19.08 12.56 13.81
C GLU A 190 19.59 13.22 15.10
N ASN A 191 19.14 12.70 16.24
CA ASN A 191 19.51 13.15 17.58
C ASN A 191 20.74 12.42 18.18
N LEU A 192 21.43 11.58 17.40
CA LEU A 192 22.67 10.88 17.76
C LEU A 192 23.92 11.55 17.17
#